data_AF-A0A0U4B603-F1
#
_entry.id   AF-A0A0U4B603-F1
#
_cell.length_a   1.000
_cell.length_b   1.000
_cell.length_c   1.000
_cell.angle_alpha   90.00
_cell.angle_beta   90.00
_cell.angle_gamma   90.00
#
_symmetry.space_group_name_H-M   'P 1'
#
loop_
_entity.id
_entity.type
_entity.pdbx_description
1 polymer ?
#
loop_
_entity_poly.entity_id
_entity_poly.type
_entity_poly.pdbx_seq_one_letter_code
_entity_poly.pdbx_strand_id
1 'polypeptide(L)' 'MGLALLVPVVPFALEMLALRRLTTAAFGTLMCLEPAIALVVGLVVLDQVPDAGAVLGLACVVAAGVGATRSGGRAPVPSV' A
#
# COMPACT_ATOMS: atom_id res chain seq x y z
N MET A 1 5.87 -15.71 22.34
CA MET A 1 6.01 -16.44 21.05
C MET A 1 4.74 -16.39 20.21
N GLY A 2 3.56 -16.73 20.75
CA GLY A 2 2.29 -16.67 20.00
C GLY A 2 2.01 -15.31 19.33
N LEU A 3 2.21 -14.19 20.04
CA LEU A 3 1.99 -12.85 19.48
C LEU A 3 2.94 -12.50 18.30
N ALA A 4 4.19 -12.95 18.34
CA ALA A 4 5.16 -12.69 17.26
C ALA A 4 4.75 -13.38 15.94
N LEU A 5 3.98 -14.47 16.02
CA LEU A 5 3.41 -15.16 14.87
C LEU A 5 2.03 -14.60 14.50
N LEU A 6 1.19 -14.30 15.50
CA LEU A 6 -0.18 -13.85 15.28
C LEU A 6 -0.26 -12.42 14.72
N VAL A 7 0.64 -11.52 15.15
CA VAL A 7 0.69 -10.12 14.71
C VAL A 7 0.85 -10.00 13.19
N PRO A 8 1.78 -10.69 12.51
CA PRO A 8 1.86 -10.68 11.06
C PRO A 8 0.81 -11.56 10.36
N VAL A 9 0.27 -12.60 11.02
CA VAL A 9 -0.77 -13.46 10.42
C VAL A 9 -2.05 -12.69 10.09
N VAL A 10 -2.49 -11.79 10.96
CA VAL A 10 -3.70 -10.98 10.72
C VAL A 10 -3.61 -10.13 9.44
N PRO A 11 -2.60 -9.26 9.25
CA PRO A 11 -2.46 -8.49 8.02
C PRO A 11 -2.26 -9.38 6.80
N PHE A 12 -1.52 -10.50 6.90
CA PHE A 12 -1.37 -11.45 5.78
C PHE A 12 -2.70 -12.07 5.35
N ALA A 13 -3.55 -12.44 6.32
CA ALA A 13 -4.88 -12.97 6.03
C ALA A 13 -5.78 -11.91 5.38
N LEU A 14 -5.70 -10.66 5.84
CA LEU A 14 -6.43 -9.54 5.23
C LEU A 14 -5.92 -9.27 3.80
N GLU A 15 -4.62 -9.38 3.56
CA GLU A 15 -4.02 -9.21 2.23
C GLU A 15 -4.51 -10.30 1.26
N MET A 16 -4.48 -11.56 1.68
CA MET A 16 -5.06 -12.68 0.92
C MET A 16 -6.56 -12.48 0.66
N LEU A 17 -7.31 -11.95 1.61
CA LEU A 17 -8.73 -11.65 1.44
C LEU A 17 -8.95 -10.49 0.45
N ALA A 18 -8.12 -9.45 0.53
CA ALA A 18 -8.16 -8.30 -0.37
C ALA A 18 -7.84 -8.73 -1.81
N LEU A 19 -6.82 -9.56 -2.02
CA LEU A 19 -6.50 -10.15 -3.32
C LEU A 19 -7.65 -10.96 -3.92
N ARG A 20 -8.44 -11.63 -3.06
CA ARG A 20 -9.61 -12.42 -3.51
C ARG A 20 -10.84 -11.57 -3.83
N ARG A 21 -10.92 -10.32 -3.34
CA ARG A 21 -12.12 -9.47 -3.45
C ARG A 21 -11.93 -8.21 -4.27
N LEU A 22 -10.71 -7.70 -4.41
CA LEU A 22 -10.38 -6.48 -5.11
C LEU A 22 -9.72 -6.79 -6.46
N THR A 23 -9.80 -5.83 -7.38
CA THR A 23 -9.00 -5.86 -8.60
C THR A 23 -7.54 -5.57 -8.27
N THR A 24 -6.61 -6.07 -9.10
CA THR A 24 -5.16 -5.81 -8.94
C THR A 24 -4.84 -4.32 -8.86
N ALA A 25 -5.55 -3.48 -9.62
CA ALA A 25 -5.39 -2.03 -9.58
C ALA A 25 -5.80 -1.45 -8.23
N ALA A 26 -6.98 -1.81 -7.71
CA ALA A 26 -7.46 -1.32 -6.42
C ALA A 26 -6.58 -1.80 -5.25
N PHE A 27 -6.16 -3.07 -5.27
CA PHE A 27 -5.24 -3.62 -4.29
C PHE A 27 -3.89 -2.89 -4.32
N GLY A 28 -3.30 -2.69 -5.51
CA GLY A 28 -2.04 -1.97 -5.68
C GLY A 28 -2.10 -0.51 -5.18
N THR A 29 -3.24 0.17 -5.36
CA THR A 29 -3.43 1.52 -4.80
C THR A 29 -3.56 1.56 -3.29
N LEU A 30 -4.09 0.50 -2.65
CA LEU A 30 -4.11 0.42 -1.18
C LEU A 30 -2.71 0.10 -0.63
N MET A 31 -1.99 -0.82 -1.27
CA MET A 31 -0.62 -1.17 -0.87
C MET A 31 0.34 0.02 -0.99
N CYS A 32 0.18 0.89 -2.00
CA CYS A 32 1.03 2.08 -2.10
C CYS A 32 0.82 3.07 -0.95
N LEU A 33 -0.29 2.98 -0.21
CA LEU A 33 -0.56 3.82 0.96
C LEU A 33 0.17 3.34 2.22
N GLU A 34 0.57 2.07 2.27
CA GLU A 34 1.29 1.48 3.40
C GLU A 34 2.54 2.29 3.79
N PRO A 35 3.48 2.65 2.88
CA PRO A 35 4.64 3.44 3.26
C PRO A 35 4.28 4.84 3.80
N ALA A 36 3.19 5.44 3.34
CA ALA A 36 2.71 6.72 3.88
C ALA A 36 2.25 6.56 5.33
N ILE A 37 1.44 5.54 5.59
CA ILE A 37 0.94 5.23 6.94
C ILE A 37 2.10 4.84 7.85
N ALA A 38 3.02 3.99 7.38
CA ALA A 38 4.19 3.57 8.14
C ALA A 38 5.07 4.75 8.55
N LEU A 39 5.29 5.72 7.65
CA LEU A 39 6.07 6.92 7.96
C LEU A 39 5.35 7.82 8.98
N VAL A 40 4.03 8.00 8.84
CA VAL A 40 3.22 8.77 9.80
C VAL A 40 3.21 8.10 11.18
N VAL A 41 3.01 6.78 11.23
CA VAL A 41 3.05 6.00 12.48
C VAL A 41 4.44 6.07 13.10
N GLY A 42 5.50 5.92 12.33
CA GLY A 42 6.87 6.10 12.80
C GLY A 42 7.11 7.50 13.38
N LEU A 43 6.62 8.54 12.71
CA LEU A 43 6.76 9.92 13.19
C LEU A 43 5.97 10.16 14.47
N VAL A 44 4.72 9.67 14.58
CA VAL A 44 3.84 9.94 15.73
C VAL A 44 4.12 9.04 16.92
N VAL A 45 4.41 7.76 16.69
CA VAL A 45 4.53 6.74 17.75
C VAL A 45 5.99 6.58 18.18
N LEU A 46 6.95 6.72 17.26
CA LEU A 46 8.38 6.56 17.54
C LEU A 46 9.11 7.91 17.64
N ASP A 47 8.44 9.04 17.41
CA ASP A 47 9.02 10.40 17.35
C ASP A 47 10.20 10.48 16.36
N GLN A 48 10.18 9.65 15.31
CA GLN A 48 11.28 9.55 14.37
C GLN A 48 11.27 10.75 13.41
N VAL A 49 12.43 11.36 13.19
CA VAL A 49 12.59 12.40 12.17
C VAL A 49 12.89 11.71 10.83
N PRO A 50 11.99 11.75 9.84
CA PRO A 50 12.24 11.12 8.55
C PRO A 50 13.39 11.84 7.84
N ASP A 51 14.40 11.07 7.44
CA ASP A 51 15.49 11.57 6.61
C ASP A 51 14.97 11.96 5.20
N ALA A 52 15.70 12.84 4.52
CA ALA A 52 15.39 13.27 3.16
C ALA A 52 15.18 12.10 2.19
N GLY A 53 15.93 10.99 2.34
CA GLY A 53 15.74 9.80 1.53
C GLY A 53 14.37 9.14 1.72
N ALA A 54 13.86 9.08 2.94
CA ALA A 54 12.55 8.51 3.25
C ALA A 54 11.41 9.36 2.65
N VAL A 55 11.55 10.68 2.71
CA VAL A 55 10.58 11.62 2.12
C VAL A 55 10.57 11.50 0.59
N LEU A 56 11.75 11.43 -0.04
CA LEU A 56 11.86 11.22 -1.48
C LEU A 56 11.25 9.88 -1.92
N GLY A 57 11.55 8.80 -1.19
CA GLY A 57 10.94 7.49 -1.44
C GLY A 57 9.42 7.53 -1.36
N LEU A 58 8.87 8.16 -0.31
CA LEU A 58 7.43 8.33 -0.15
C LEU A 58 6.82 9.15 -1.30
N ALA A 59 7.47 10.25 -1.71
CA ALA A 59 7.02 11.07 -2.83
C ALA A 59 6.95 10.27 -4.14
N CYS A 60 7.95 9.42 -4.42
CA CYS A 60 7.95 8.51 -5.57
C CYS A 60 6.78 7.53 -5.52
N VAL A 61 6.51 6.92 -4.37
CA VAL A 61 5.39 5.97 -4.21
C VAL A 61 4.04 6.66 -4.41
N VAL A 62 3.86 7.86 -3.84
CA VAL A 62 2.64 8.65 -4.04
C VAL A 62 2.45 9.00 -5.52
N ALA A 63 3.51 9.42 -6.21
CA ALA A 63 3.46 9.69 -7.65
C ALA A 63 3.08 8.43 -8.46
N ALA A 64 3.60 7.26 -8.09
CA ALA A 64 3.26 5.99 -8.71
C ALA A 64 1.79 5.61 -8.46
N GLY A 65 1.28 5.76 -7.23
CA GLY A 65 -0.12 5.51 -6.90
C GLY A 65 -1.07 6.42 -7.69
N VAL A 66 -0.73 7.70 -7.79
CA VAL A 66 -1.43 8.66 -8.63
C VAL A 66 -1.37 8.25 -10.12
N GLY A 67 -0.24 7.76 -10.62
CA GLY A 67 -0.12 7.21 -11.97
C GLY A 67 -1.03 5.99 -12.20
N ALA A 68 -1.06 5.05 -11.26
CA ALA A 68 -1.85 3.82 -11.34
C ALA A 68 -3.37 4.11 -11.32
N THR A 69 -3.83 5.05 -10.49
CA THR A 69 -5.25 5.47 -10.49
C THR A 69 -5.66 6.10 -11.82
N ARG A 70 -4.76 6.84 -12.46
CA ARG A 70 -4.98 7.49 -13.76
C ARG A 70 -4.95 6.51 -14.94
N SER A 71 -4.08 5.49 -14.89
CA SER A 71 -3.97 4.48 -15.96
C SER A 71 -4.94 3.31 -15.82
N GLY A 72 -5.59 3.15 -14.66
CA GLY A 72 -6.56 2.08 -14.39
C GLY A 72 -7.90 2.20 -15.12
N GLY A 73 -8.04 3.15 -16.05
CA GLY A 73 -9.17 3.25 -16.96
C GLY A 73 -9.31 1.98 -17.78
N ARG A 74 -10.37 1.23 -17.52
CA ARG A 74 -10.71 -0.09 -18.07
C ARG A 74 -10.41 -0.16 -19.58
N ALA A 75 -9.50 -1.04 -20.01
CA ALA A 75 -9.38 -1.38 -21.43
C ALA A 75 -10.70 -1.99 -21.91
N PRO A 76 -11.26 -1.55 -23.05
CA PRO A 76 -12.50 -2.12 -23.58
C PRO A 76 -12.33 -3.63 -23.80
N VAL A 77 -13.23 -4.43 -23.26
CA VAL A 77 -13.31 -5.86 -23.60
C VAL A 77 -13.75 -5.94 -25.06
N PRO A 78 -12.99 -6.56 -25.97
CA PRO A 78 -13.43 -6.73 -27.35
C PRO A 78 -14.68 -7.63 -27.36
N SER A 79 -15.81 -7.08 -27.82
CA SER A 79 -17.00 -7.87 -28.13
C SER A 79 -16.75 -8.58 -29.46
N VAL A 80 -16.56 -9.91 -29.39
CA VAL A 80 -16.63 -10.82 -30.55
C VAL A 80 -18.08 -11.07 -30.91
#